data_AF-A0A1J1HNH5-F1
#
_entry.id   AF-A0A1J1HNH5-F1
#
_cell.length_a   1.000
_cell.length_b   1.000
_cell.length_c   1.000
_cell.angle_alpha   90.00
_cell.angle_beta   90.00
_cell.angle_gamma   90.00
#
_symmetry.space_group_name_H-M   'P 1'
#
loop_
_entity.id
_entity.type
_entity.pdbx_description
1 polymer ?
#
loop_
_entity_poly.entity_id
_entity_poly.type
_entity_poly.pdbx_seq_one_letter_code
_entity_poly.pdbx_strand_id
1 'polypeptide(L)'
;MTTKKYILVGGKYGKPIGLPLEEDGTLLLTTIQSIFPDAIGLIFNDPEGRGVFASRFDGSRFHPGGWYNDVIYYCAMPRCSSSSSSNIEMILKCMEIK
;
A
#
# COMPACT_ATOMS: atom_id res chain seq x y z
N MET A 1 -7.04 -2.44 -23.22
CA MET A 1 -6.86 -2.55 -21.77
C MET A 1 -6.24 -1.23 -21.31
N THR A 2 -6.98 -0.40 -20.59
CA THR A 2 -6.50 0.93 -20.19
C THR A 2 -5.53 0.77 -19.03
N THR A 3 -4.24 0.91 -19.31
CA THR A 3 -3.20 0.91 -18.27
C THR A 3 -3.44 2.10 -17.35
N LYS A 4 -3.67 1.85 -16.06
CA LYS A 4 -3.81 2.94 -15.09
C LYS A 4 -2.50 3.72 -15.05
N LYS A 5 -2.62 5.06 -14.97
CA LYS A 5 -1.47 5.97 -14.85
C LYS A 5 -1.13 6.31 -13.41
N TYR A 6 -2.08 6.13 -12.49
CA TYR A 6 -1.89 6.41 -11.07
C TYR A 6 -2.80 5.54 -10.20
N ILE A 7 -2.45 5.41 -8.92
CA ILE A 7 -3.30 4.82 -7.89
C ILE A 7 -3.46 5.78 -6.71
N LEU A 8 -4.55 5.64 -5.97
CA LEU A 8 -4.79 6.44 -4.78
C LEU A 8 -4.19 5.73 -3.57
N VAL A 9 -3.23 6.37 -2.92
CA VAL A 9 -2.57 5.89 -1.72
C VAL A 9 -2.90 6.79 -0.53
N GLY A 10 -3.58 6.23 0.46
CA GLY A 10 -3.88 6.82 1.74
C GLY A 10 -2.79 6.55 2.78
N GLY A 11 -2.53 7.55 3.61
CA GLY A 11 -1.79 7.41 4.86
C GLY A 11 -2.72 7.30 6.06
N LYS A 12 -2.14 7.33 7.26
CA LYS A 12 -2.87 7.27 8.54
C LYS A 12 -3.74 8.51 8.80
N TYR A 13 -3.37 9.67 8.24
CA TYR A 13 -4.09 10.93 8.42
C TYR A 13 -4.13 11.68 7.09
N GLY A 14 -5.32 11.96 6.56
CA GLY A 14 -5.52 12.85 5.41
C GLY A 14 -6.23 12.23 4.21
N LYS A 15 -6.30 13.02 3.13
CA LYS A 15 -6.87 12.60 1.85
C LYS A 15 -5.91 11.66 1.12
N PRO A 16 -6.42 10.68 0.36
CA PRO A 16 -5.57 9.81 -0.44
C PRO A 16 -4.86 10.62 -1.54
N ILE A 17 -3.60 10.27 -1.80
CA ILE A 17 -2.72 10.94 -2.75
C ILE A 17 -2.57 10.06 -3.99
N GLY A 18 -2.71 10.64 -5.18
CA GLY A 18 -2.48 9.94 -6.44
C GLY A 18 -1.00 9.73 -6.68
N LEU A 19 -0.51 8.49 -6.60
CA LEU A 19 0.87 8.14 -6.95
C LEU A 19 0.94 7.63 -8.39
N PRO A 20 1.91 8.11 -9.19
CA PRO A 20 2.09 7.66 -10.56
C PRO A 20 2.56 6.21 -10.62
N LEU A 21 2.09 5.49 -11.64
CA LEU A 21 2.58 4.16 -11.99
C LEU A 21 3.61 4.28 -13.11
N GLU A 22 4.53 3.31 -13.13
CA GLU A 22 5.49 3.14 -14.22
C GLU A 22 4.79 2.70 -15.52
N GLU A 23 5.53 2.71 -16.63
CA GLU A 23 5.02 2.30 -17.94
C GLU A 23 4.53 0.84 -17.95
N ASP A 24 5.20 -0.04 -17.19
CA ASP A 24 4.81 -1.44 -16.96
C ASP A 24 3.62 -1.60 -16.00
N GLY A 25 3.06 -0.50 -15.49
CA GLY A 25 1.98 -0.50 -14.50
C GLY A 25 2.44 -0.90 -13.10
N THR A 26 3.74 -1.03 -12.85
CA THR A 26 4.29 -1.25 -11.49
C THR A 26 4.36 0.07 -10.71
N LEU A 27 4.45 -0.01 -9.39
CA LEU A 27 4.69 1.15 -8.52
C LEU A 27 6.02 0.98 -7.81
N LEU A 28 6.88 2.01 -7.83
CA LEU A 28 8.16 1.95 -7.13
C LEU A 28 7.98 2.19 -5.62
N LEU A 29 8.71 1.46 -4.79
CA LEU A 29 8.76 1.73 -3.35
C LEU A 29 9.27 3.15 -3.07
N THR A 30 10.27 3.60 -3.82
CA THR A 30 10.85 4.94 -3.68
C THR A 30 9.83 6.05 -3.94
N THR A 31 8.89 5.85 -4.88
CA THR A 31 7.78 6.79 -5.14
C THR A 31 6.87 6.90 -3.92
N ILE A 32 6.57 5.78 -3.26
CA ILE A 32 5.79 5.79 -2.01
C ILE A 32 6.61 6.45 -0.90
N GLN A 33 7.88 6.09 -0.75
CA GLN A 33 8.78 6.61 0.28
C GLN A 33 9.05 8.11 0.15
N SER A 34 8.94 8.68 -1.05
CA SER A 34 9.01 10.12 -1.26
C SER A 34 7.91 10.88 -0.51
N ILE A 35 6.76 10.24 -0.25
CA ILE A 35 5.63 10.82 0.48
C ILE A 35 5.52 10.24 1.89
N PHE A 36 5.77 8.94 2.02
CA PHE A 36 5.66 8.15 3.23
C PHE A 36 7.00 7.44 3.48
N PRO A 37 7.99 8.12 4.08
CA PRO A 37 9.37 7.61 4.18
C PRO A 37 9.48 6.26 4.87
N ASP A 38 8.62 5.99 5.86
CA ASP A 38 8.56 4.72 6.58
C ASP A 38 7.70 3.64 5.90
N ALA A 39 7.24 3.86 4.67
CA ALA A 39 6.48 2.85 3.95
C ALA A 39 7.38 1.65 3.61
N ILE A 40 6.90 0.46 3.96
CA ILE A 40 7.54 -0.83 3.67
C ILE A 40 6.67 -1.72 2.78
N GLY A 41 5.39 -1.36 2.63
CA GLY A 41 4.41 -2.18 1.94
C GLY A 41 3.18 -1.38 1.56
N LEU A 42 2.31 -2.02 0.80
CA LEU A 42 1.03 -1.47 0.37
C LEU A 42 -0.06 -2.51 0.61
N ILE A 43 -1.14 -2.12 1.28
CA ILE A 43 -2.30 -2.96 1.55
C ILE A 43 -3.56 -2.29 1.00
N PHE A 44 -4.62 -3.04 0.75
CA PHE A 44 -5.89 -2.50 0.29
C PHE A 44 -7.04 -3.38 0.77
N ASN A 45 -8.24 -2.81 0.83
CA ASN A 45 -9.45 -3.59 1.05
C ASN A 45 -9.92 -4.13 -0.30
N ASP A 46 -10.20 -5.44 -0.33
CA ASP A 46 -10.79 -6.06 -1.49
C ASP A 46 -12.18 -5.47 -1.76
N PRO A 47 -12.48 -5.04 -3.00
CA PRO A 47 -13.77 -4.44 -3.32
C PRO A 47 -14.93 -5.43 -3.20
N GLU A 48 -14.65 -6.75 -3.23
CA GLU A 48 -15.66 -7.78 -2.97
C GLU A 48 -15.85 -8.05 -1.47
N GLY A 49 -15.19 -7.27 -0.60
CA GLY A 49 -15.35 -7.34 0.86
C GLY A 49 -14.72 -8.57 1.50
N ARG A 50 -13.84 -9.28 0.78
CA ARG A 50 -13.20 -10.52 1.28
C ARG A 50 -12.19 -10.28 2.40
N GLY A 51 -11.72 -9.05 2.57
CA GLY A 51 -10.79 -8.65 3.62
C GLY A 51 -9.72 -7.67 3.13
N VAL A 52 -8.62 -7.62 3.87
CA VAL A 52 -7.46 -6.77 3.59
C VAL A 52 -6.38 -7.61 2.90
N PHE A 53 -5.88 -7.12 1.77
CA PHE A 53 -4.87 -7.80 0.98
C PHE A 53 -3.63 -6.94 0.83
N ALA A 54 -2.45 -7.57 0.83
CA ALA A 54 -1.20 -6.91 0.54
C ALA A 54 -0.90 -6.96 -0.97
N SER A 55 -0.37 -5.86 -1.49
CA SER A 55 0.15 -5.82 -2.86
C SER A 55 1.45 -6.62 -2.96
N ARG A 56 1.66 -7.29 -4.11
CA ARG A 56 2.84 -8.11 -4.33
C ARG A 56 4.06 -7.21 -4.44
N PHE A 57 5.11 -7.52 -3.70
CA PHE A 57 6.35 -6.75 -3.66
C PHE A 57 7.55 -7.64 -3.96
N ASP A 58 8.44 -7.18 -4.83
CA ASP A 58 9.64 -7.92 -5.26
C ASP A 58 10.94 -7.39 -4.63
N GLY A 59 10.85 -6.47 -3.66
CA GLY A 59 12.03 -5.84 -3.03
C GLY A 59 12.35 -4.45 -3.56
N SER A 60 11.91 -4.12 -4.78
CA SER A 60 12.06 -2.77 -5.36
C SER A 60 10.75 -2.17 -5.87
N ARG A 61 9.84 -3.02 -6.39
CA ARG A 61 8.60 -2.58 -7.04
C ARG A 61 7.41 -3.38 -6.54
N PHE A 62 6.26 -2.73 -6.53
CA PHE A 62 4.96 -3.34 -6.33
C PHE A 62 4.38 -3.73 -7.68
N HIS A 63 4.07 -5.02 -7.80
CA HIS A 63 3.48 -5.61 -8.99
C HIS A 63 1.98 -5.71 -8.80
N PRO A 64 1.18 -5.14 -9.70
CA PRO A 64 -0.24 -5.40 -9.69
C PRO A 64 -0.50 -6.87 -10.06
N GLY A 65 -1.31 -7.56 -9.26
CA GLY A 65 -2.17 -8.64 -9.79
C GLY A 65 -3.36 -8.10 -10.60
N GLY A 66 -3.46 -6.76 -10.66
CA GLY A 66 -4.56 -5.94 -11.15
C GLY A 66 -4.76 -4.79 -10.16
N TRP A 67 -4.58 -3.54 -10.58
CA TRP A 67 -4.96 -2.40 -9.73
C TRP A 67 -6.48 -2.23 -9.78
N TYR A 68 -7.13 -2.23 -8.63
CA TYR A 68 -8.57 -2.06 -8.56
C TYR A 68 -8.96 -0.61 -8.89
N ASN A 69 -10.12 -0.46 -9.54
CA ASN A 69 -10.73 0.86 -9.74
C ASN A 69 -11.36 1.33 -8.43
N ASP A 70 -11.22 2.64 -8.16
CA ASP A 70 -11.84 3.31 -7.01
C ASP A 70 -11.50 2.72 -5.63
N VAL A 71 -10.41 1.93 -5.54
CA VAL A 71 -9.88 1.42 -4.27
C VAL A 71 -8.76 2.32 -3.79
N ILE A 72 -8.81 2.63 -2.49
CA ILE A 72 -7.75 3.33 -1.78
C ILE A 72 -6.78 2.27 -1.24
N TYR A 73 -5.52 2.41 -1.62
CA TYR A 73 -4.42 1.63 -1.08
C TYR A 73 -3.84 2.33 0.13
N TYR A 74 -3.37 1.59 1.13
CA TYR A 74 -2.81 2.12 2.36
C TYR A 74 -1.36 1.70 2.51
N CYS A 75 -0.52 2.63 2.97
CA CYS A 75 0.88 2.36 3.24
C CYS A 75 0.99 1.48 4.48
N ALA A 76 1.63 0.32 4.36
CA ALA A 76 2.08 -0.43 5.53
C ALA A 76 3.36 0.21 6.05
N MET A 77 3.37 0.55 7.33
CA MET A 77 4.52 1.15 8.03
C MET A 77 4.95 0.20 9.16
N PRO A 78 6.25 -0.01 9.39
CA PRO A 78 6.72 -0.76 10.53
C PRO A 78 6.40 0.02 11.80
N ARG A 79 5.76 -0.62 12.79
CA ARG A 79 5.71 -0.02 14.14
C ARG A 79 7.13 -0.13 14.70
N CYS A 80 7.79 1.01 14.87
CA CYS A 80 9.03 1.08 15.64
C CYS A 80 8.69 0.73 17.10
N SER A 81 8.91 -0.52 17.48
CA SER A 81 8.95 -0.93 18.87
C SER A 81 10.04 -1.97 19.00
N SER A 82 11.11 -1.55 19.67
CA SER A 82 12.08 -2.43 20.30
C SER A 82 11.35 -3.64 20.91
N SER A 83 11.89 -4.83 20.65
CA SER A 83 11.42 -6.14 21.13
C SER A 83 10.46 -6.90 20.19
N SER A 84 11.09 -7.66 19.29
CA SER A 84 10.81 -9.07 18.98
C SER A 84 9.37 -9.55 19.21
N SER A 85 8.52 -9.55 18.19
CA SER A 85 7.34 -10.43 18.13
C SER A 85 6.82 -10.57 16.68
N SER A 86 6.50 -11.80 16.31
CA SER A 86 6.32 -12.31 14.95
C SER A 86 5.18 -11.68 14.12
N ASN A 87 5.58 -11.01 13.03
CA ASN A 87 5.20 -11.17 11.61
C ASN A 87 3.74 -11.23 11.08
N ILE A 88 2.64 -11.07 11.82
CA ILE A 88 1.31 -10.97 11.13
C ILE A 88 0.28 -10.05 11.79
N GLU A 89 0.35 -9.81 13.10
CA GLU A 89 -0.59 -8.90 13.78
C GLU A 89 -0.29 -7.40 13.56
N MET A 90 0.86 -7.05 12.96
CA MET A 90 1.29 -5.65 12.80
C MET A 90 0.52 -4.90 11.70
N ILE A 91 0.02 -5.60 10.66
CA ILE A 91 -0.67 -4.98 9.53
C ILE A 91 -2.08 -4.50 9.94
N LEU A 92 -2.79 -5.28 10.76
CA LEU A 92 -4.15 -4.98 11.18
C LEU A 92 -4.23 -3.82 12.20
N LYS A 93 -3.21 -3.64 13.06
CA LYS A 93 -3.18 -2.55 14.05
C LYS A 93 -2.86 -1.16 13.48
N CYS A 94 -2.41 -1.04 12.23
CA CYS A 94 -2.30 0.27 11.57
C CYS A 94 -3.65 0.77 11.02
N MET A 95 -4.68 -0.10 10.96
CA MET A 95 -6.03 0.22 10.50
C MET A 95 -7.01 0.52 11.66
N GLU A 96 -6.53 0.82 12.87
CA GLU A 96 -7.36 1.51 13.89
C GLU A 96 -7.58 2.97 13.45
N ILE A 97 -8.38 3.13 12.39
CA ILE A 97 -9.14 4.34 12.12
C ILE A 97 -10.27 4.30 13.13
N LYS A 98 -10.15 5.17 14.13
CA LYS A 98 -11.14 5.37 15.19
C LYS A 98 -12.39 6.06 14.64
#